data_AF-A0A7J2NI01-F1
#
_entry.id   AF-A0A7J2NI01-F1
#
_cell.length_a   1.000
_cell.length_b   1.000
_cell.length_c   1.000
_cell.angle_alpha   90.00
_cell.angle_beta   90.00
_cell.angle_gamma   90.00
#
_symmetry.space_group_name_H-M   'P 1'
#
loop_
_entity.id
_entity.type
_entity.pdbx_description
1 polymer ?
#
loop_
_entity_poly.entity_id
_entity_poly.type
_entity_poly.pdbx_seq_one_letter_code
_entity_poly.pdbx_strand_id
1 'polypeptide(L)'
;MDEYNMKILAATSYKARSARELAFMFDIPLASCYRKLRELAAAGLIKLESTELTSDGKRFKVYRSQIDCVTLVYERGKVSMKVDMHLKSPLEIVKNMALPLQKQM
;
A
#
# COMPACT_ATOMS: atom_id res chain seq x y z
N MET A 1 11.88 5.68 2.22
CA MET A 1 10.52 5.15 1.95
C MET A 1 9.55 6.10 2.60
N ASP A 2 8.50 6.50 1.90
CA ASP A 2 7.53 7.48 2.40
C ASP A 2 6.71 6.86 3.55
N GLU A 3 6.94 7.30 4.79
CA GLU A 3 6.30 6.77 6.00
C GLU A 3 4.76 6.75 5.87
N TYR A 4 4.20 7.72 5.15
CA TYR A 4 2.76 7.81 4.91
C TYR A 4 2.21 6.67 4.06
N ASN A 5 3.01 6.08 3.17
CA ASN A 5 2.55 4.96 2.36
C ASN A 5 2.24 3.74 3.24
N MET A 6 3.10 3.47 4.23
CA MET A 6 2.87 2.39 5.19
C MET A 6 1.68 2.69 6.09
N LYS A 7 1.52 3.94 6.55
CA LYS A 7 0.35 4.36 7.34
C LYS A 7 -0.96 4.20 6.58
N ILE A 8 -0.99 4.58 5.29
CA ILE A 8 -2.16 4.41 4.41
C ILE A 8 -2.49 2.92 4.24
N LEU A 9 -1.51 2.08 3.91
CA LEU A 9 -1.71 0.64 3.75
C LEU A 9 -2.19 -0.02 5.05
N ALA A 10 -1.59 0.34 6.19
CA ALA A 10 -1.96 -0.19 7.50
C ALA A 10 -3.36 0.24 7.93
N ALA A 11 -3.74 1.51 7.72
CA ALA A 11 -5.11 1.93 7.98
C ALA A 11 -6.07 1.14 7.10
N THR A 12 -5.84 1.11 5.80
CA THR A 12 -6.74 0.48 4.83
C THR A 12 -6.74 -1.05 4.82
N SER A 13 -5.97 -1.72 5.69
CA SER A 13 -5.97 -3.20 5.79
C SER A 13 -7.22 -3.73 6.48
N TYR A 14 -7.65 -3.10 7.58
CA TYR A 14 -8.80 -3.53 8.36
C TYR A 14 -10.13 -3.01 7.79
N LYS A 15 -10.17 -1.73 7.40
CA LYS A 15 -11.36 -1.05 6.87
C LYS A 15 -10.97 -0.16 5.70
N ALA A 16 -11.72 -0.22 4.59
CA ALA A 16 -11.50 0.73 3.51
C ALA A 16 -11.76 2.16 3.97
N ARG A 17 -10.95 3.09 3.44
CA ARG A 17 -11.02 4.50 3.79
C ARG A 17 -10.88 5.39 2.58
N SER A 18 -11.51 6.54 2.67
CA SER A 18 -11.42 7.61 1.67
C SER A 18 -10.11 8.37 1.77
N ALA A 19 -9.74 9.06 0.69
CA ALA A 19 -8.59 9.97 0.68
C ALA A 19 -8.72 11.08 1.73
N ARG A 20 -9.95 11.53 2.02
CA ARG A 20 -10.21 12.58 3.01
C ARG A 20 -9.97 12.09 4.43
N GLU A 21 -10.47 10.90 4.78
CA GLU A 21 -10.23 10.28 6.09
C GLU A 21 -8.74 10.05 6.32
N LEU A 22 -8.01 9.56 5.31
CA LEU A 22 -6.57 9.32 5.40
C LEU A 22 -5.76 10.62 5.52
N ALA A 23 -6.12 11.64 4.75
CA ALA A 23 -5.53 12.97 4.82
C ALA A 23 -5.70 13.58 6.22
N PHE A 24 -6.91 13.46 6.80
CA PHE A 24 -7.18 13.94 8.14
C PHE A 24 -6.46 13.13 9.21
N MET A 25 -6.51 11.80 9.14
CA MET A 25 -5.93 10.89 10.15
C MET A 25 -4.41 11.05 10.29
N PHE A 26 -3.72 11.38 9.20
CA PHE A 26 -2.26 11.45 9.15
C PHE A 26 -1.72 12.85 8.88
N ASP A 27 -2.58 13.87 8.92
CA ASP A 27 -2.22 15.27 8.64
C ASP A 27 -1.47 15.45 7.31
N ILE A 28 -1.97 14.79 6.25
CA ILE A 28 -1.40 14.84 4.91
C ILE A 28 -2.23 15.81 4.07
N PRO A 29 -1.61 16.75 3.33
CA PRO A 29 -2.34 17.57 2.36
C PRO A 29 -3.14 16.69 1.38
N LEU A 30 -4.42 17.01 1.18
CA LEU A 30 -5.34 16.15 0.44
C LEU A 30 -4.83 15.79 -0.97
N ALA A 31 -4.22 16.75 -1.68
CA ALA A 31 -3.61 16.52 -3.00
C ALA A 31 -2.46 15.48 -2.92
N SER A 32 -1.63 15.55 -1.88
CA SER A 32 -0.56 14.58 -1.62
C SER A 32 -1.11 13.20 -1.28
N CYS A 33 -2.21 13.13 -0.51
CA CYS A 33 -2.87 11.86 -0.22
C CYS A 33 -3.40 11.19 -1.49
N TYR A 34 -4.04 11.96 -2.39
CA TYR A 34 -4.47 11.43 -3.69
C TYR A 34 -3.30 10.95 -4.55
N ARG A 35 -2.16 11.65 -4.54
CA ARG A 35 -0.96 11.20 -5.26
C ARG A 35 -0.46 9.85 -4.75
N LYS A 36 -0.33 9.70 -3.42
CA LYS A 36 0.09 8.44 -2.78
C LYS A 36 -0.86 7.28 -3.09
N LEU A 37 -2.18 7.53 -3.02
CA LEU A 37 -3.18 6.52 -3.36
C LEU A 37 -3.06 6.05 -4.82
N ARG A 38 -2.77 6.97 -5.76
CA ARG A 38 -2.52 6.60 -7.16
C ARG A 38 -1.25 5.77 -7.33
N GLU A 39 -0.16 6.14 -6.65
CA GLU A 39 1.11 5.40 -6.69
C GLU A 39 0.97 3.98 -6.11
N LEU A 40 0.31 3.86 -4.95
CA LEU A 40 0.03 2.57 -4.33
C LEU A 40 -0.90 1.70 -5.19
N ALA A 41 -1.89 2.31 -5.85
CA ALA A 41 -2.80 1.59 -6.74
C ALA A 41 -2.10 1.11 -8.01
N ALA A 42 -1.23 1.94 -8.59
CA ALA A 42 -0.40 1.56 -9.73
C ALA A 42 0.57 0.42 -9.39
N ALA A 43 1.04 0.35 -8.14
CA ALA A 43 1.85 -0.74 -7.63
C ALA A 43 1.04 -2.00 -7.24
N GLY A 44 -0.29 -1.98 -7.34
CA GLY A 44 -1.18 -3.08 -6.95
C GLY A 44 -1.30 -3.31 -5.44
N LEU A 45 -0.74 -2.42 -4.60
CA LEU A 45 -0.72 -2.56 -3.14
C LEU A 45 -2.04 -2.12 -2.48
N ILE A 46 -2.84 -1.31 -3.17
CA ILE A 46 -4.15 -0.86 -2.73
C ILE A 46 -5.12 -0.86 -3.92
N LYS A 47 -6.42 -1.07 -3.68
CA LYS A 47 -7.46 -1.00 -4.72
C LYS A 47 -8.59 -0.07 -4.31
N LEU A 48 -9.32 0.44 -5.31
CA LEU A 48 -10.65 1.00 -5.09
C LEU A 48 -11.58 -0.13 -4.66
N GLU A 49 -12.16 -0.04 -3.47
CA GLU A 49 -13.12 -1.05 -2.98
C GLU A 49 -14.54 -0.70 -3.41
N SER A 50 -14.96 0.53 -3.18
CA SER A 50 -16.29 1.02 -3.58
C SER A 50 -16.28 2.53 -3.80
N THR A 51 -17.40 3.03 -4.31
CA THR A 51 -17.73 4.46 -4.34
C THR A 51 -18.99 4.66 -3.52
N GLU A 52 -18.87 5.44 -2.45
CA GLU A 52 -19.93 5.70 -1.47
C GLU A 52 -20.54 7.08 -1.65
N LEU A 53 -21.67 7.32 -0.99
CA LEU A 53 -22.37 8.61 -0.99
C LEU A 53 -22.24 9.27 0.39
N THR A 54 -21.94 10.55 0.37
CA THR A 54 -22.10 11.44 1.53
C THR A 54 -23.58 11.73 1.79
N SER A 55 -23.90 12.26 2.97
CA SER A 55 -25.26 12.69 3.33
C SER A 55 -25.79 13.81 2.43
N ASP A 56 -24.91 14.63 1.83
CA ASP A 56 -25.25 15.65 0.83
C ASP A 56 -25.24 15.12 -0.62
N GLY A 57 -25.16 13.80 -0.81
CA GLY A 57 -25.28 13.14 -2.11
C GLY A 57 -24.01 13.18 -2.98
N LYS A 58 -22.90 13.72 -2.49
CA LYS A 58 -21.61 13.66 -3.20
C LYS A 58 -21.00 12.28 -3.12
N ARG A 59 -20.50 11.79 -4.26
CA ARG A 59 -19.79 10.50 -4.33
C ARG A 59 -18.34 10.64 -3.87
N PHE A 60 -17.85 9.67 -3.12
CA PHE A 60 -16.44 9.56 -2.75
C PHE A 60 -15.94 8.12 -2.85
N LYS A 61 -14.64 7.98 -3.14
CA LYS A 61 -13.97 6.69 -3.31
C LYS A 61 -13.38 6.24 -1.99
N VAL A 62 -13.53 4.95 -1.67
CA VAL A 62 -12.85 4.30 -0.54
C VAL A 62 -11.91 3.20 -1.04
N TYR A 63 -10.77 3.08 -0.38
CA TYR A 63 -9.66 2.24 -0.83
C TYR A 63 -9.32 1.19 0.22
N ARG A 64 -8.99 -0.02 -0.25
CA ARG A 64 -8.62 -1.17 0.58
C ARG A 64 -7.22 -1.66 0.23
N SER A 65 -6.39 -1.88 1.26
CA SER A 65 -5.08 -2.52 1.10
C SER A 65 -5.25 -3.91 0.51
N GLN A 66 -4.32 -4.29 -0.36
CA GLN A 66 -4.25 -5.62 -0.96
C GLN A 66 -3.20 -6.49 -0.29
N ILE A 67 -2.52 -5.98 0.75
CA ILE A 67 -1.52 -6.72 1.51
C ILE A 67 -2.19 -7.38 2.71
N ASP A 68 -2.04 -8.70 2.82
CA ASP A 68 -2.57 -9.51 3.91
C ASP A 68 -1.50 -9.72 4.99
N CYS A 69 -0.30 -10.10 4.54
CA CYS A 69 0.83 -10.36 5.42
C CYS A 69 2.15 -9.98 4.73
N VAL A 70 3.08 -9.41 5.49
CA VAL A 70 4.48 -9.25 5.08
C VAL A 70 5.34 -10.01 6.07
N THR A 71 6.06 -11.01 5.59
CA THR A 71 7.03 -11.76 6.39
C THR A 71 8.43 -11.36 5.95
N LEU A 72 9.22 -10.85 6.90
CA LEU A 72 10.63 -10.55 6.72
C LEU A 72 11.45 -11.56 7.51
N VAL A 73 12.32 -12.28 6.82
CA VAL A 73 13.25 -13.23 7.45
C VAL A 73 14.66 -12.72 7.25
N TYR A 74 15.40 -12.61 8.34
CA TYR A 74 16.83 -12.34 8.32
C TYR A 74 17.56 -13.57 8.83
N GLU A 75 18.37 -14.18 7.97
CA GLU A 75 19.15 -15.36 8.31
C GLU A 75 20.54 -15.29 7.67
N ARG A 76 21.59 -15.39 8.51
CA ARG A 76 23.00 -15.44 8.09
C ARG A 76 23.38 -14.33 7.08
N GLY A 77 22.97 -13.09 7.36
CA GLY A 77 23.25 -11.94 6.49
C GLY A 77 22.35 -11.83 5.26
N LYS A 78 21.39 -12.74 5.06
CA LYS A 78 20.41 -12.67 3.96
C LYS A 78 19.06 -12.19 4.49
N VAL A 79 18.47 -11.23 3.77
CA VAL A 79 17.08 -10.79 3.98
C VAL A 79 16.22 -11.39 2.89
N SER A 80 15.16 -12.10 3.26
CA SER A 80 14.08 -12.48 2.35
C SER A 80 12.76 -11.85 2.79
N MET A 81 11.95 -11.46 1.81
CA MET A 81 10.64 -10.87 2.06
C MET A 81 9.60 -11.65 1.28
N LYS A 82 8.55 -12.09 1.97
CA LYS A 82 7.35 -12.66 1.38
C LYS A 82 6.19 -11.70 1.64
N VAL A 83 5.41 -11.40 0.60
CA VAL A 83 4.21 -10.59 0.71
C VAL A 83 3.03 -11.42 0.23
N ASP A 84 2.11 -11.71 1.13
CA ASP A 84 0.83 -12.35 0.81
C ASP A 84 -0.20 -11.26 0.49
N MET A 85 -0.92 -11.41 -0.63
CA MET A 85 -1.79 -10.38 -1.16
C MET A 85 -3.15 -10.92 -1.62
N HIS A 86 -4.21 -10.12 -1.42
CA HIS A 86 -5.55 -10.32 -1.98
C HIS A 86 -5.60 -9.98 -3.49
N LEU A 87 -4.94 -10.80 -4.31
CA LEU A 87 -4.96 -10.66 -5.76
C LEU A 87 -6.09 -11.49 -6.37
N LYS A 88 -6.93 -10.87 -7.21
CA LYS A 88 -7.94 -11.57 -8.02
C LYS A 88 -7.35 -12.22 -9.28
N SER A 89 -6.13 -11.84 -9.66
CA SER A 89 -5.36 -12.38 -10.79
C SER A 89 -3.89 -12.44 -10.40
N PRO A 90 -3.13 -13.49 -10.75
CA PRO A 90 -1.71 -13.57 -10.42
C PRO A 90 -0.96 -12.38 -11.02
N LEU A 91 -0.21 -11.64 -10.19
CA LEU A 91 0.78 -10.70 -10.70
C LEU A 91 2.01 -11.53 -11.11
N GLU A 92 2.49 -11.38 -12.35
CA GLU A 92 3.85 -11.79 -12.70
C GLU A 92 4.83 -10.85 -11.96
N ILE A 93 5.21 -11.23 -10.74
CA ILE A 93 6.21 -10.51 -9.97
C ILE A 93 7.58 -10.91 -10.52
N VAL A 94 8.05 -10.22 -11.57
CA VAL A 94 9.46 -10.28 -11.98
C VAL A 94 10.20 -9.15 -11.27
N LYS A 95 10.80 -9.43 -10.11
CA LYS A 95 11.87 -8.61 -9.54
C LYS A 95 12.93 -9.47 -8.87
N ASN A 96 14.08 -9.56 -9.54
CA ASN A 96 15.36 -9.91 -8.93
C ASN A 96 15.73 -8.83 -7.91
N MET A 97 15.44 -9.05 -6.63
CA MET A 97 16.14 -8.37 -5.54
C MET A 97 17.50 -9.05 -5.35
N ALA A 98 18.46 -8.74 -6.23
CA ALA A 98 19.84 -9.00 -5.91
C ALA A 98 20.24 -8.04 -4.79
N LEU A 99 20.51 -8.57 -3.59
CA LEU A 99 21.31 -7.82 -2.61
C LEU A 99 22.64 -7.48 -3.30
N PRO A 100 23.14 -6.23 -3.19
CA PRO A 100 24.47 -5.91 -3.70
C PRO A 100 25.47 -6.83 -3.00
N LEU A 101 26.13 -7.69 -3.80
CA LEU A 101 27.26 -8.48 -3.35
C LEU A 101 28.28 -7.50 -2.75
N GLN A 102 28.54 -7.64 -1.45
CA GLN A 102 29.64 -6.94 -0.80
C GLN A 102 30.92 -7.36 -1.53
N LYS A 103 31.55 -6.41 -2.23
CA LYS A 103 32.94 -6.58 -2.67
C LYS A 103 33.78 -6.71 -1.40
N GLN A 104 34.30 -7.91 -1.15
CA GLN A 104 35.35 -8.12 -0.17
C GLN A 104 36.59 -7.34 -0.61
N MET A 105 37.21 -6.65 0.34
CA MET A 105 38.55 -6.06 0.22
C MET A 105 39.61 -7.15 0.24
#